data_AF-A0A4D4LVQ3-F1
#
_entry.id   AF-A0A4D4LVQ3-F1
#
_cell.length_a   1.000
_cell.length_b   1.000
_cell.length_c   1.000
_cell.angle_alpha   90.00
_cell.angle_beta   90.00
_cell.angle_gamma   90.00
#
_symmetry.space_group_name_H-M   'P 1'
#
loop_
_entity.id
_entity.type
_entity.pdbx_description
1 polymer ?
#
loop_
_entity_poly.entity_id
_entity_poly.type
_entity_poly.pdbx_seq_one_letter_code
_entity_poly.pdbx_strand_id
1 'polypeptide(L)'
;MSLGSPPARDEIERALALQDAYEAAAPRDRDEARVAVGRMYADWRVAHEQGREFPDLFSFVRDVAGNGSVTHPDRGEVRAFWSWKSQPEGAPREVGHRYLAQACGSSRGMQVLEDSPAGRQLDSYHLWNTEVQRALVDDFELDEAAVTALAPEVWSTVSQRYAEAAEGPVVAFAADIGAASVLGKDELPRLLAHTNVGKENIKFPLPSPRHEHLPPEIDGLIADDAVRAQVRMDDFDPAGSPKDFARKLGGVDVPERLREDHEAAMWRLGLADTYEQLHPKPPTRQRATASEFLPGVDVRLVARPAAPAAPPATAS
;
A
#
# COMPACT_ATOMS: atom_id res chain seq x y z
N MET A 1 -14.24 -16.28 6.86
CA MET A 1 -12.83 -15.85 6.77
C MET A 1 -12.74 -14.42 7.28
N SER A 2 -11.69 -14.06 8.01
CA SER A 2 -11.49 -12.67 8.46
C SER A 2 -11.10 -11.79 7.27
N LEU A 3 -11.65 -10.59 7.15
CA LEU A 3 -11.35 -9.65 6.06
C LEU A 3 -9.87 -9.24 6.03
N GLY A 4 -9.20 -9.19 7.19
CA GLY A 4 -7.77 -8.92 7.33
C GLY A 4 -6.87 -10.16 7.20
N SER A 5 -7.37 -11.29 6.71
CA SER A 5 -6.52 -12.49 6.55
C SER A 5 -5.51 -12.26 5.41
N PRO A 6 -4.24 -12.65 5.58
CA PRO A 6 -3.26 -12.59 4.49
C PRO A 6 -3.72 -13.31 3.22
N PRO A 7 -3.26 -12.90 2.03
CA PRO A 7 -3.52 -13.62 0.79
C PRO A 7 -3.06 -15.08 0.88
N ALA A 8 -3.92 -16.00 0.46
CA ALA A 8 -3.60 -17.41 0.35
C ALA A 8 -2.72 -17.67 -0.88
N ARG A 9 -2.06 -18.84 -0.91
CA ARG A 9 -1.12 -19.19 -1.99
C ARG A 9 -1.78 -19.17 -3.37
N ASP A 10 -2.99 -19.70 -3.49
CA ASP A 10 -3.77 -19.71 -4.74
C ASP A 10 -4.21 -18.30 -5.17
N GLU A 11 -4.49 -17.41 -4.21
CA GLU A 11 -4.77 -15.99 -4.49
C GLU A 11 -3.51 -15.27 -4.99
N ILE A 12 -2.33 -15.56 -4.42
CA ILE A 12 -1.04 -15.03 -4.90
C ILE A 12 -0.73 -15.54 -6.31
N GLU A 13 -0.88 -16.84 -6.56
CA GLU A 13 -0.66 -17.43 -7.90
C GLU A 13 -1.61 -16.82 -8.94
N ARG A 14 -2.89 -16.60 -8.59
CA ARG A 14 -3.86 -15.92 -9.45
C ARG A 14 -3.51 -14.44 -9.67
N ALA A 15 -3.07 -13.73 -8.63
CA ALA A 15 -2.67 -12.33 -8.75
C ALA A 15 -1.47 -12.16 -9.69
N LEU A 16 -0.49 -13.06 -9.62
CA LEU A 16 0.64 -13.09 -10.56
C LEU A 16 0.17 -13.32 -12.00
N ALA A 17 -0.75 -14.26 -12.22
CA ALA A 17 -1.30 -14.51 -13.55
C ALA A 17 -2.10 -13.30 -14.10
N LEU A 18 -2.87 -12.62 -13.25
CA LEU A 18 -3.56 -11.37 -13.61
C LEU A 18 -2.58 -10.26 -13.97
N GLN A 19 -1.51 -10.12 -13.18
CA GLN A 19 -0.45 -9.15 -13.45
C GLN A 19 0.24 -9.42 -14.79
N ASP A 20 0.64 -10.67 -15.05
CA ASP A 20 1.30 -11.06 -16.29
C ASP A 20 0.39 -10.87 -17.50
N ALA A 21 -0.90 -11.18 -17.36
CA ALA A 21 -1.88 -10.94 -18.41
C ALA A 21 -2.07 -9.45 -18.71
N TYR A 22 -2.10 -8.59 -17.69
CA TYR A 22 -2.21 -7.14 -17.86
C TYR A 22 -0.95 -6.56 -18.51
N GLU A 23 0.24 -6.93 -18.02
CA GLU A 23 1.52 -6.48 -18.56
C GLU A 23 1.71 -6.94 -20.02
N ALA A 24 1.27 -8.15 -20.36
CA ALA A 24 1.31 -8.66 -21.73
C ALA A 24 0.31 -7.96 -22.67
N ALA A 25 -0.80 -7.46 -22.14
CA ALA A 25 -1.84 -6.76 -22.91
C ALA A 25 -1.60 -5.25 -23.01
N ALA A 26 -0.71 -4.68 -22.18
CA ALA A 26 -0.41 -3.26 -22.19
C ALA A 26 0.23 -2.85 -23.52
N PRO A 27 -0.20 -1.72 -24.14
CA PRO A 27 0.41 -1.23 -25.37
C PRO A 27 1.92 -0.96 -25.21
N ARG A 28 2.75 -1.48 -26.11
CA ARG A 28 4.22 -1.35 -26.08
C ARG A 28 4.77 -0.48 -27.20
N ASP A 29 3.97 -0.25 -28.23
CA ASP A 29 4.33 0.57 -29.37
C ASP A 29 3.15 1.43 -29.84
N ARG A 30 3.42 2.28 -30.83
CA ARG A 30 2.45 3.22 -31.38
C ARG A 30 1.24 2.54 -32.01
N ASP A 31 1.40 1.39 -32.65
CA ASP A 31 0.29 0.70 -33.33
C ASP A 31 -0.63 0.03 -32.29
N GLU A 32 -0.05 -0.62 -31.28
CA GLU A 32 -0.81 -1.14 -30.13
C GLU A 32 -1.52 0.01 -29.37
N ALA A 33 -0.87 1.16 -29.20
CA ALA A 33 -1.45 2.33 -28.56
C ALA A 33 -2.63 2.91 -29.35
N ARG A 34 -2.54 2.97 -30.68
CA ARG A 34 -3.66 3.37 -31.54
C ARG A 34 -4.86 2.45 -31.42
N VAL A 35 -4.66 1.15 -31.16
CA VAL A 35 -5.78 0.23 -30.88
C VAL A 35 -6.47 0.61 -29.58
N ALA A 36 -5.73 0.94 -28.51
CA ALA A 36 -6.30 1.39 -27.25
C ALA A 36 -7.08 2.71 -27.40
N VAL A 37 -6.50 3.70 -28.08
CA VAL A 37 -7.19 4.97 -28.39
C VAL A 37 -8.42 4.73 -29.27
N GLY A 38 -8.32 3.84 -30.27
CA GLY A 38 -9.42 3.46 -31.14
C GLY A 38 -10.61 2.88 -30.37
N ARG A 39 -10.39 2.10 -29.31
CA ARG A 39 -11.45 1.63 -28.41
C ARG A 39 -12.14 2.79 -27.69
N MET A 40 -11.37 3.76 -27.19
CA MET A 40 -11.92 4.94 -26.53
C MET A 40 -12.85 5.75 -27.46
N TYR A 41 -12.45 5.94 -28.72
CA TYR A 41 -13.31 6.57 -29.74
C TYR A 41 -14.51 5.70 -30.15
N ALA A 42 -14.35 4.37 -30.18
CA ALA A 42 -15.46 3.47 -30.46
C ALA A 42 -16.54 3.57 -29.37
N ASP A 43 -16.14 3.54 -28.10
CA ASP A 43 -17.05 3.69 -26.97
C ASP A 43 -17.73 5.06 -26.94
N TRP A 44 -16.99 6.12 -27.24
CA TRP A 44 -17.55 7.47 -27.37
C TRP A 44 -18.62 7.55 -28.47
N ARG A 45 -18.37 6.94 -29.64
CA ARG A 45 -19.35 6.88 -30.74
C ARG A 45 -20.59 6.08 -30.35
N VAL A 46 -20.42 4.93 -29.71
CA VAL A 46 -21.55 4.12 -29.21
C VAL A 46 -22.39 4.91 -28.23
N ALA A 47 -21.76 5.66 -27.32
CA ALA A 47 -22.50 6.52 -26.39
C ALA A 47 -23.30 7.61 -27.12
N HIS A 48 -22.74 8.19 -28.20
CA HIS A 48 -23.44 9.16 -29.04
C HIS A 48 -24.63 8.55 -29.79
N GLU A 49 -24.47 7.35 -30.34
CA GLU A 49 -25.56 6.59 -30.98
C GLU A 49 -26.70 6.25 -30.00
N GLN A 50 -26.39 6.15 -28.70
CA GLN A 50 -27.37 5.98 -27.63
C GLN A 50 -28.02 7.31 -27.17
N GLY A 51 -27.75 8.42 -27.87
CA GLY A 51 -28.33 9.74 -27.56
C GLY A 51 -27.62 10.49 -26.44
N ARG A 52 -26.41 10.09 -26.05
CA ARG A 52 -25.59 10.80 -25.05
C ARG A 52 -24.67 11.78 -25.78
N GLU A 53 -24.84 13.07 -25.51
CA GLU A 53 -24.02 14.11 -26.13
C GLU A 53 -22.84 14.49 -25.24
N PHE A 54 -21.63 14.47 -25.81
CA PHE A 54 -20.41 14.93 -25.17
C PHE A 54 -19.69 15.89 -26.13
N PRO A 55 -19.19 17.05 -25.66
CA PRO A 55 -18.48 18.01 -26.51
C PRO A 55 -17.23 17.43 -27.18
N ASP A 56 -16.52 16.55 -26.48
CA ASP A 56 -15.29 15.92 -26.93
C ASP A 56 -15.04 14.58 -26.24
N LEU A 57 -14.00 13.89 -26.67
CA LEU A 57 -13.59 12.58 -26.14
C LEU A 57 -13.28 12.62 -24.65
N PHE A 58 -12.59 13.66 -24.16
CA PHE A 58 -12.21 13.74 -22.75
C PHE A 58 -13.42 13.99 -21.85
N SER A 59 -14.42 14.73 -22.32
CA SER A 59 -15.70 14.91 -21.65
C SER A 59 -16.44 13.57 -21.50
N PHE A 60 -16.36 12.70 -22.51
CA PHE A 60 -16.86 11.33 -22.40
C PHE A 60 -16.08 10.49 -21.37
N VAL A 61 -14.75 10.52 -21.38
CA VAL A 61 -13.94 9.77 -20.40
C VAL A 61 -14.21 10.26 -18.96
N ARG A 62 -14.33 11.58 -18.77
CA ARG A 62 -14.74 12.18 -17.49
C ARG A 62 -16.13 11.74 -17.06
N ASP A 63 -17.06 11.63 -17.99
CA ASP A 63 -18.39 11.12 -17.72
C ASP A 63 -18.37 9.63 -17.30
N VAL A 64 -17.54 8.79 -17.92
CA VAL A 64 -17.36 7.39 -17.47
C VAL A 64 -16.91 7.37 -16.01
N ALA A 65 -15.94 8.21 -15.63
CA ALA A 65 -15.48 8.33 -14.26
C ALA A 65 -16.51 8.92 -13.30
N GLY A 66 -17.27 9.93 -13.74
CA GLY A 66 -18.23 10.68 -12.93
C GLY A 66 -19.60 10.00 -12.78
N ASN A 67 -20.02 9.21 -13.75
CA ASN A 67 -21.39 8.66 -13.84
C ASN A 67 -21.44 7.15 -14.05
N GLY A 68 -20.35 6.50 -14.50
CA GLY A 68 -20.31 5.05 -14.65
C GLY A 68 -20.51 4.32 -13.32
N SER A 69 -21.03 3.08 -13.37
CA SER A 69 -21.23 2.28 -12.15
C SER A 69 -19.89 1.91 -11.51
N VAL A 70 -19.72 2.28 -10.25
CA VAL A 70 -18.60 1.89 -9.38
C VAL A 70 -18.92 0.64 -8.54
N THR A 71 -20.05 0.00 -8.81
CA THR A 71 -20.52 -1.20 -8.12
C THR A 71 -20.63 -2.36 -9.11
N HIS A 72 -20.16 -3.54 -8.69
CA HIS A 72 -20.31 -4.78 -9.45
C HIS A 72 -21.43 -5.63 -8.84
N PRO A 73 -22.57 -5.83 -9.52
CA PRO A 73 -23.74 -6.48 -8.92
C PRO A 73 -23.49 -7.95 -8.54
N ASP A 74 -22.57 -8.64 -9.21
CA ASP A 74 -22.25 -10.05 -8.92
C ASP A 74 -21.17 -10.23 -7.84
N ARG A 75 -20.89 -9.20 -7.04
CA ARG A 75 -19.91 -9.23 -5.95
C ARG A 75 -20.60 -8.84 -4.64
N GLY A 76 -20.00 -9.21 -3.51
CA GLY A 76 -20.50 -8.86 -2.18
C GLY A 76 -20.32 -7.38 -1.84
N GLU A 77 -20.75 -6.99 -0.65
CA GLU A 77 -20.82 -5.57 -0.21
C GLU A 77 -19.45 -4.98 0.16
N VAL A 78 -18.46 -5.83 0.46
CA VAL A 78 -17.12 -5.40 0.90
C VAL A 78 -16.34 -4.85 -0.28
N ARG A 79 -15.83 -3.63 -0.13
CA ARG A 79 -14.97 -2.96 -1.11
C ARG A 79 -13.49 -3.16 -0.77
N ALA A 80 -12.70 -3.47 -1.79
CA ALA A 80 -11.26 -3.62 -1.69
C ALA A 80 -10.56 -2.48 -2.45
N PHE A 81 -9.63 -1.87 -1.74
CA PHE A 81 -8.78 -0.78 -2.18
C PHE A 81 -7.34 -1.26 -2.24
N TRP A 82 -6.47 -0.57 -2.97
CA TRP A 82 -5.08 -0.99 -3.09
C TRP A 82 -4.13 0.18 -3.32
N SER A 83 -2.87 -0.01 -2.98
CA SER A 83 -1.82 0.95 -3.32
C SER A 83 -0.49 0.24 -3.56
N TRP A 84 0.15 0.53 -4.68
CA TRP A 84 1.49 0.04 -5.03
C TRP A 84 1.59 -1.50 -5.14
N LYS A 85 2.75 -2.05 -4.79
CA LYS A 85 3.12 -3.46 -4.85
C LYS A 85 4.03 -3.83 -3.68
N SER A 86 4.09 -5.11 -3.37
CA SER A 86 5.03 -5.69 -2.41
C SER A 86 5.22 -7.17 -2.71
N GLN A 87 6.11 -7.84 -1.99
CA GLN A 87 6.27 -9.28 -2.05
C GLN A 87 5.70 -9.92 -0.77
N PRO A 88 4.41 -10.30 -0.74
CA PRO A 88 3.84 -10.98 0.42
C PRO A 88 4.52 -12.33 0.65
N GLU A 89 4.43 -12.84 1.88
CA GLU A 89 5.02 -14.14 2.24
C GLU A 89 4.53 -15.25 1.28
N GLY A 90 5.48 -16.05 0.79
CA GLY A 90 5.19 -17.11 -0.17
C GLY A 90 5.12 -16.67 -1.64
N ALA A 91 5.13 -15.36 -1.94
CA ALA A 91 5.20 -14.89 -3.32
C ALA A 91 6.64 -15.02 -3.88
N PRO A 92 6.82 -15.55 -5.11
CA PRO A 92 8.12 -15.70 -5.74
C PRO A 92 8.73 -14.37 -6.21
N ARG A 93 7.92 -13.31 -6.34
CA ARG A 93 8.30 -11.95 -6.76
C ARG A 93 7.29 -10.93 -6.25
N GLU A 94 7.59 -9.65 -6.39
CA GLU A 94 6.63 -8.58 -6.12
C GLU A 94 5.35 -8.73 -6.95
N VAL A 95 4.22 -8.44 -6.32
CA VAL A 95 2.89 -8.47 -6.90
C VAL A 95 2.23 -7.12 -6.71
N GLY A 96 1.65 -6.58 -7.79
CA GLY A 96 0.80 -5.41 -7.72
C GLY A 96 -0.38 -5.65 -6.78
N HIS A 97 -0.59 -4.75 -5.80
CA HIS A 97 -1.67 -4.91 -4.83
C HIS A 97 -3.05 -4.86 -5.47
N ARG A 98 -3.17 -4.18 -6.62
CA ARG A 98 -4.34 -4.29 -7.50
C ARG A 98 -4.72 -5.74 -7.79
N TYR A 99 -3.75 -6.53 -8.23
CA TYR A 99 -4.00 -7.91 -8.66
C TYR A 99 -4.22 -8.83 -7.45
N LEU A 100 -3.61 -8.54 -6.30
CA LEU A 100 -3.95 -9.20 -5.04
C LEU A 100 -5.39 -8.90 -4.64
N ALA A 101 -5.83 -7.64 -4.74
CA ALA A 101 -7.20 -7.24 -4.47
C ALA A 101 -8.19 -7.94 -5.41
N GLN A 102 -7.91 -8.02 -6.71
CA GLN A 102 -8.75 -8.74 -7.69
C GLN A 102 -8.81 -10.25 -7.45
N ALA A 103 -7.67 -10.88 -7.12
CA ALA A 103 -7.61 -12.30 -6.81
C ALA A 103 -8.39 -12.63 -5.54
N CYS A 104 -8.16 -11.88 -4.46
CA CYS A 104 -8.87 -12.01 -3.19
C CYS A 104 -10.35 -11.62 -3.33
N GLY A 105 -10.68 -10.62 -4.16
CA GLY A 105 -12.04 -10.21 -4.42
C GLY A 105 -12.84 -11.30 -5.13
N SER A 106 -12.19 -12.01 -6.07
CA SER A 106 -12.80 -13.15 -6.76
C SER A 106 -13.04 -14.35 -5.85
N SER A 107 -12.11 -14.68 -4.94
CA SER A 107 -12.22 -15.84 -4.03
C SER A 107 -13.06 -15.55 -2.79
N ARG A 108 -13.01 -14.32 -2.27
CA ARG A 108 -13.65 -13.90 -1.00
C ARG A 108 -14.92 -13.06 -1.21
N GLY A 109 -15.27 -12.75 -2.45
CA GLY A 109 -16.50 -12.02 -2.80
C GLY A 109 -16.42 -10.50 -2.59
N MET A 110 -15.22 -9.90 -2.61
CA MET A 110 -15.07 -8.44 -2.50
C MET A 110 -15.22 -7.77 -3.87
N GLN A 111 -15.67 -6.52 -3.86
CA GLN A 111 -15.61 -5.63 -5.00
C GLN A 111 -14.22 -5.00 -5.10
N VAL A 112 -13.74 -4.80 -6.31
CA VAL A 112 -12.52 -4.04 -6.61
C VAL A 112 -12.90 -3.02 -7.67
N LEU A 113 -12.37 -1.80 -7.57
CA LEU A 113 -12.73 -0.71 -8.48
C LEU A 113 -12.51 -1.10 -9.94
N GLU A 114 -11.36 -1.69 -10.27
CA GLU A 114 -11.02 -2.11 -11.64
C GLU A 114 -11.91 -3.22 -12.17
N ASP A 115 -12.64 -3.93 -11.30
CA ASP A 115 -13.63 -4.91 -11.70
C ASP A 115 -15.02 -4.28 -11.90
N SER A 116 -15.27 -3.03 -11.49
CA SER A 116 -16.56 -2.35 -11.73
C SER A 116 -16.76 -2.00 -13.21
N PRO A 117 -17.99 -1.78 -13.69
CA PRO A 117 -18.22 -1.32 -15.06
C PRO A 117 -17.41 -0.07 -15.44
N ALA A 118 -17.38 0.96 -14.58
CA ALA A 118 -16.58 2.17 -14.82
C ALA A 118 -15.07 1.88 -14.80
N GLY A 119 -14.59 1.15 -13.79
CA GLY A 119 -13.18 0.84 -13.65
C GLY A 119 -12.63 -0.02 -14.79
N ARG A 120 -13.36 -1.04 -15.24
CA ARG A 120 -12.97 -1.87 -16.39
C ARG A 120 -12.85 -1.05 -17.66
N GLN A 121 -13.80 -0.14 -17.89
CA GLN A 121 -13.78 0.71 -19.08
C GLN A 121 -12.59 1.67 -19.05
N LEU A 122 -12.37 2.39 -17.94
CA LEU A 122 -11.22 3.31 -17.80
C LEU A 122 -9.87 2.57 -17.87
N ASP A 123 -9.78 1.38 -17.29
CA ASP A 123 -8.57 0.57 -17.32
C ASP A 123 -8.22 0.09 -18.74
N SER A 124 -9.24 -0.22 -19.55
CA SER A 124 -9.05 -0.63 -20.94
C SER A 124 -8.45 0.45 -21.85
N TYR A 125 -8.51 1.72 -21.43
CA TYR A 125 -7.94 2.84 -22.16
C TYR A 125 -6.45 3.05 -21.88
N HIS A 126 -5.88 2.42 -20.84
CA HIS A 126 -4.47 2.53 -20.49
C HIS A 126 -3.96 3.99 -20.41
N LEU A 127 -4.73 4.90 -19.79
CA LEU A 127 -4.45 6.35 -19.81
C LEU A 127 -3.10 6.76 -19.18
N TRP A 128 -2.50 5.89 -18.36
CA TRP A 128 -1.16 6.07 -17.79
C TRP A 128 -0.02 5.60 -18.70
N ASN A 129 -0.33 4.89 -19.79
CA ASN A 129 0.67 4.36 -20.70
C ASN A 129 1.22 5.48 -21.61
N THR A 130 2.55 5.61 -21.64
CA THR A 130 3.23 6.67 -22.38
C THR A 130 2.99 6.60 -23.89
N GLU A 131 2.89 5.41 -24.48
CA GLU A 131 2.59 5.26 -25.91
C GLU A 131 1.15 5.65 -26.23
N VAL A 132 0.20 5.39 -25.32
CA VAL A 132 -1.19 5.87 -25.44
C VAL A 132 -1.25 7.40 -25.35
N GLN A 133 -0.54 8.00 -24.39
CA GLN A 133 -0.47 9.46 -24.26
C GLN A 133 0.15 10.10 -25.51
N ARG A 134 1.25 9.54 -26.03
CA ARG A 134 1.86 9.98 -27.28
C ARG A 134 0.91 9.85 -28.46
N ALA A 135 0.20 8.73 -28.60
CA ALA A 135 -0.78 8.57 -29.66
C ALA A 135 -1.88 9.64 -29.57
N LEU A 136 -2.42 9.91 -28.38
CA LEU A 136 -3.43 10.96 -28.20
C LEU A 136 -2.93 12.36 -28.63
N VAL A 137 -1.68 12.69 -28.34
CA VAL A 137 -1.08 13.97 -28.72
C VAL A 137 -0.71 14.01 -30.21
N ASP A 138 0.07 13.04 -30.68
CA ASP A 138 0.72 13.08 -31.98
C ASP A 138 -0.20 12.61 -33.14
N ASP A 139 -1.05 11.60 -32.89
CA ASP A 139 -1.91 11.01 -33.93
C ASP A 139 -3.32 11.62 -33.94
N PHE A 140 -3.80 12.07 -32.78
CA PHE A 140 -5.15 12.62 -32.62
C PHE A 140 -5.15 14.13 -32.29
N GLU A 141 -3.98 14.77 -32.31
CA GLU A 141 -3.79 16.22 -32.19
C GLU A 141 -4.45 16.82 -30.92
N LEU A 142 -4.44 16.05 -29.82
CA LEU A 142 -4.96 16.52 -28.54
C LEU A 142 -3.89 17.29 -27.75
N ASP A 143 -4.35 18.24 -26.92
CA ASP A 143 -3.47 19.04 -26.08
C ASP A 143 -2.69 18.18 -25.07
N GLU A 144 -1.37 18.31 -25.08
CA GLU A 144 -0.45 17.50 -24.26
C GLU A 144 -0.70 17.68 -22.75
N ALA A 145 -0.98 18.91 -22.32
CA ALA A 145 -1.26 19.20 -20.92
C ALA A 145 -2.58 18.55 -20.48
N ALA A 146 -3.62 18.60 -21.32
CA ALA A 146 -4.89 17.93 -21.08
C ALA A 146 -4.76 16.40 -21.08
N VAL A 147 -3.98 15.81 -21.99
CA VAL A 147 -3.69 14.35 -22.02
C VAL A 147 -3.00 13.92 -20.72
N THR A 148 -1.97 14.66 -20.30
CA THR A 148 -1.20 14.36 -19.09
C THR A 148 -2.06 14.47 -17.82
N ALA A 149 -2.96 15.45 -17.78
CA ALA A 149 -3.84 15.67 -16.63
C ALA A 149 -5.00 14.66 -16.55
N LEU A 150 -5.39 14.04 -17.66
CA LEU A 150 -6.60 13.23 -17.74
C LEU A 150 -6.57 12.01 -16.82
N ALA A 151 -5.50 11.20 -16.85
CA ALA A 151 -5.44 9.99 -16.04
C ALA A 151 -5.50 10.26 -14.52
N PRO A 152 -4.71 11.20 -13.95
CA PRO A 152 -4.86 11.58 -12.54
C PRO A 152 -6.28 12.07 -12.20
N GLU A 153 -6.88 12.87 -13.06
CA GLU A 153 -8.21 13.45 -12.84
C GLU A 153 -9.29 12.36 -12.76
N VAL A 154 -9.39 11.53 -13.79
CA VAL A 154 -10.49 10.54 -13.91
C VAL A 154 -10.37 9.43 -12.88
N TRP A 155 -9.14 8.98 -12.58
CA TRP A 155 -8.91 7.99 -11.53
C TRP A 155 -9.19 8.57 -10.15
N SER A 156 -8.87 9.83 -9.89
CA SER A 156 -9.25 10.49 -8.63
C SER A 156 -10.78 10.56 -8.49
N THR A 157 -11.50 11.00 -9.53
CA THR A 157 -12.98 11.09 -9.50
C THR A 157 -13.64 9.74 -9.24
N VAL A 158 -13.28 8.70 -10.01
CA VAL A 158 -13.92 7.39 -9.88
C VAL A 158 -13.59 6.72 -8.53
N SER A 159 -12.39 6.93 -8.00
CA SER A 159 -11.95 6.38 -6.71
C SER A 159 -12.67 7.03 -5.53
N GLN A 160 -12.89 8.35 -5.58
CA GLN A 160 -13.70 9.05 -4.58
C GLN A 160 -15.13 8.50 -4.53
N ARG A 161 -15.77 8.32 -5.70
CA ARG A 161 -17.11 7.71 -5.79
C ARG A 161 -17.13 6.27 -5.30
N TYR A 162 -16.07 5.51 -5.57
CA TYR A 162 -15.93 4.13 -5.10
C TYR A 162 -15.83 4.06 -3.56
N ALA A 163 -15.10 4.98 -2.93
CA ALA A 163 -15.02 5.12 -1.48
C ALA A 163 -16.36 5.56 -0.85
N GLU A 164 -17.06 6.51 -1.48
CA GLU A 164 -18.37 7.00 -1.02
C GLU A 164 -19.48 5.94 -1.11
N ALA A 165 -19.34 4.98 -2.02
CA ALA A 165 -20.29 3.89 -2.18
C ALA A 165 -20.05 2.71 -1.21
N ALA A 166 -19.15 2.85 -0.24
CA ALA A 166 -18.88 1.83 0.77
C ALA A 166 -20.02 1.74 1.80
N GLU A 167 -20.55 0.55 2.04
CA GLU A 167 -21.72 0.35 2.93
C GLU A 167 -21.34 -0.21 4.31
N GLY A 168 -20.08 -0.60 4.51
CA GLY A 168 -19.60 -1.23 5.72
C GLY A 168 -18.10 -1.48 5.69
N PRO A 169 -17.61 -2.60 6.25
CA PRO A 169 -16.18 -2.92 6.24
C PRO A 169 -15.53 -2.91 4.86
N VAL A 170 -14.29 -2.42 4.83
CA VAL A 170 -13.46 -2.33 3.63
C VAL A 170 -12.09 -2.95 3.88
N VAL A 171 -11.44 -3.36 2.80
CA VAL A 171 -10.11 -3.99 2.83
C VAL A 171 -9.14 -3.14 2.02
N ALA A 172 -8.01 -2.76 2.62
CA ALA A 172 -6.97 -1.99 1.95
C ALA A 172 -5.72 -2.87 1.73
N PHE A 173 -5.50 -3.30 0.50
CA PHE A 173 -4.28 -3.97 0.06
C PHE A 173 -3.15 -2.95 -0.11
N ALA A 174 -2.52 -2.60 1.00
CA ALA A 174 -1.35 -1.74 1.03
C ALA A 174 -0.34 -2.29 2.02
N ALA A 175 0.95 -2.20 1.70
CA ALA A 175 2.05 -2.41 2.64
C ALA A 175 2.44 -1.07 3.27
N ASP A 176 2.47 0.01 2.49
CA ASP A 176 2.57 1.37 3.00
C ASP A 176 1.69 2.29 2.17
N ILE A 177 1.39 3.46 2.71
CA ILE A 177 0.48 4.42 2.08
C ILE A 177 1.23 5.75 1.91
N GLY A 178 1.57 6.08 0.66
CA GLY A 178 2.17 7.38 0.32
C GLY A 178 1.10 8.47 0.24
N ALA A 179 1.45 9.69 0.67
CA ALA A 179 0.49 10.81 0.71
C ALA A 179 -0.05 11.22 -0.67
N ALA A 180 0.72 11.00 -1.74
CA ALA A 180 0.32 11.31 -3.12
C ALA A 180 -0.37 10.15 -3.86
N SER A 181 -0.48 8.96 -3.25
CA SER A 181 -1.20 7.84 -3.85
C SER A 181 -2.71 8.10 -3.88
N VAL A 182 -3.44 7.53 -4.85
CA VAL A 182 -4.91 7.64 -4.92
C VAL A 182 -5.54 7.16 -3.60
N LEU A 183 -5.07 6.03 -3.07
CA LEU A 183 -5.48 5.53 -1.75
C LEU A 183 -5.25 6.55 -0.63
N GLY A 184 -4.05 7.13 -0.55
CA GLY A 184 -3.66 8.04 0.53
C GLY A 184 -4.34 9.41 0.46
N LYS A 185 -4.49 9.95 -0.76
CA LYS A 185 -4.99 11.31 -1.05
C LYS A 185 -6.52 11.37 -1.14
N ASP A 186 -7.12 10.42 -1.86
CA ASP A 186 -8.51 10.52 -2.29
C ASP A 186 -9.43 9.58 -1.53
N GLU A 187 -9.02 8.32 -1.30
CA GLU A 187 -9.88 7.25 -0.76
C GLU A 187 -9.90 7.21 0.77
N LEU A 188 -8.73 7.08 1.42
CA LEU A 188 -8.67 6.92 2.88
C LEU A 188 -9.28 8.09 3.67
N PRO A 189 -9.04 9.38 3.32
CA PRO A 189 -9.70 10.48 4.03
C PRO A 189 -11.24 10.37 3.99
N ARG A 190 -11.80 9.86 2.88
CA ARG A 190 -13.25 9.62 2.75
C ARG A 190 -13.70 8.45 3.59
N LEU A 191 -12.99 7.32 3.51
CA LEU A 191 -13.31 6.13 4.30
C LEU A 191 -13.24 6.38 5.81
N LEU A 192 -12.26 7.17 6.26
CA LEU A 192 -12.13 7.58 7.66
C LEU A 192 -13.28 8.49 8.12
N ALA A 193 -13.75 9.40 7.26
CA ALA A 193 -14.89 10.26 7.53
C ALA A 193 -16.25 9.58 7.32
N HIS A 194 -16.28 8.38 6.71
CA HIS A 194 -17.50 7.69 6.33
C HIS A 194 -18.19 7.06 7.55
N THR A 195 -19.48 7.37 7.77
CA THR A 195 -20.23 6.93 8.95
C THR A 195 -20.34 5.41 9.10
N ASN A 196 -20.37 4.68 7.98
CA ASN A 196 -20.50 3.22 7.98
C ASN A 196 -19.14 2.50 7.95
N VAL A 197 -18.05 3.22 7.67
CA VAL A 197 -16.70 2.64 7.64
C VAL A 197 -15.96 3.14 8.87
N GLY A 198 -15.32 4.30 8.81
CA GLY A 198 -14.48 4.80 9.89
C GLY A 198 -13.27 3.89 10.14
N LYS A 199 -12.39 4.33 11.04
CA LYS A 199 -11.11 3.66 11.33
C LYS A 199 -11.22 2.19 11.72
N GLU A 200 -12.29 1.81 12.41
CA GLU A 200 -12.47 0.44 12.95
C GLU A 200 -12.80 -0.60 11.87
N ASN A 201 -13.31 -0.15 10.72
CA ASN A 201 -13.81 -1.02 9.66
C ASN A 201 -12.89 -1.05 8.42
N ILE A 202 -11.73 -0.40 8.48
CA ILE A 202 -10.67 -0.55 7.48
C ILE A 202 -9.75 -1.69 7.93
N LYS A 203 -9.51 -2.67 7.07
CA LYS A 203 -8.66 -3.84 7.37
C LYS A 203 -7.52 -3.97 6.38
N PHE A 204 -6.33 -4.33 6.87
CA PHE A 204 -5.17 -4.54 6.02
C PHE A 204 -4.77 -6.03 6.04
N PRO A 205 -4.87 -6.74 4.91
CA PRO A 205 -4.45 -8.14 4.83
C PRO A 205 -2.93 -8.29 4.63
N LEU A 206 -2.25 -7.20 4.27
CA LEU A 206 -0.81 -7.18 4.09
C LEU A 206 -0.13 -6.63 5.34
N PRO A 207 0.96 -7.28 5.81
CA PRO A 207 1.69 -6.79 6.97
C PRO A 207 2.25 -5.40 6.71
N SER A 208 2.26 -4.57 7.75
CA SER A 208 3.02 -3.31 7.73
C SER A 208 4.51 -3.64 7.66
N PRO A 209 5.30 -2.97 6.81
CA PRO A 209 6.74 -3.02 6.85
C PRO A 209 7.24 -2.67 8.25
N ARG A 210 8.28 -3.38 8.68
CA ARG A 210 8.91 -3.10 9.97
C ARG A 210 9.77 -1.85 9.85
N HIS A 211 9.58 -0.90 10.75
CA HIS A 211 10.38 0.32 10.82
C HIS A 211 11.51 0.12 11.84
N GLU A 212 12.66 -0.39 11.38
CA GLU A 212 13.83 -0.71 12.22
C GLU A 212 14.32 0.47 13.09
N HIS A 213 14.08 1.71 12.65
CA HIS A 213 14.45 2.92 13.40
C HIS A 213 13.49 3.23 14.55
N LEU A 214 12.30 2.62 14.59
CA LEU A 214 11.33 2.75 15.67
C LEU A 214 11.47 1.60 16.69
N PRO A 215 11.24 1.87 18.00
CA PRO A 215 11.07 0.82 18.98
C PRO A 215 9.88 -0.11 18.66
N PRO A 216 9.93 -1.41 19.01
CA PRO A 216 8.88 -2.38 18.71
C PRO A 216 7.47 -1.98 19.13
N GLU A 217 7.34 -1.27 20.25
CA GLU A 217 6.07 -0.77 20.77
C GLU A 217 5.46 0.34 19.91
N ILE A 218 6.28 1.21 19.33
CA ILE A 218 5.81 2.28 18.42
C ILE A 218 5.50 1.68 17.04
N ASP A 219 6.36 0.78 16.56
CA ASP A 219 6.15 0.02 15.33
C ASP A 219 4.85 -0.80 15.39
N GLY A 220 4.60 -1.49 16.51
CA GLY A 220 3.36 -2.23 16.75
C GLY A 220 2.12 -1.34 16.80
N LEU A 221 2.23 -0.15 17.40
CA LEU A 221 1.13 0.83 17.42
C LEU A 221 0.74 1.28 16.00
N ILE A 222 1.71 1.63 15.16
CA ILE A 222 1.44 2.09 13.79
C ILE A 222 1.10 0.98 12.81
N ALA A 223 1.42 -0.27 13.15
CA ALA A 223 1.00 -1.44 12.40
C ALA A 223 -0.49 -1.79 12.61
N ASP A 224 -1.14 -1.25 13.66
CA ASP A 224 -2.57 -1.45 13.90
C ASP A 224 -3.41 -0.81 12.80
N ASP A 225 -4.39 -1.55 12.26
CA ASP A 225 -5.23 -1.11 11.14
C ASP A 225 -5.83 0.30 11.31
N ALA A 226 -6.32 0.62 12.52
CA ALA A 226 -6.98 1.89 12.79
C ALA A 226 -6.00 3.07 12.78
N VAL A 227 -4.76 2.84 13.21
CA VAL A 227 -3.68 3.84 13.22
C VAL A 227 -3.08 3.96 11.83
N ARG A 228 -2.79 2.82 11.19
CA ARG A 228 -2.19 2.72 9.86
C ARG A 228 -2.99 3.38 8.76
N ALA A 229 -4.32 3.36 8.86
CA ALA A 229 -5.19 4.08 7.91
C ALA A 229 -4.98 5.61 7.94
N GLN A 230 -4.43 6.15 9.04
CA GLN A 230 -4.30 7.58 9.29
C GLN A 230 -2.86 8.09 9.15
N VAL A 231 -1.85 7.24 9.35
CA VAL A 231 -0.44 7.59 9.11
C VAL A 231 -0.05 7.33 7.66
N ARG A 232 0.98 8.04 7.19
CA ARG A 232 1.58 7.89 5.87
C ARG A 232 3.05 7.48 6.01
N MET A 233 3.59 6.85 4.97
CA MET A 233 5.02 6.48 4.93
C MET A 233 5.93 7.70 5.23
N ASP A 234 5.54 8.86 4.70
CA ASP A 234 6.28 10.12 4.84
C ASP A 234 6.21 10.71 6.28
N ASP A 235 5.41 10.13 7.18
CA ASP A 235 5.22 10.64 8.54
C ASP A 235 6.31 10.22 9.51
N PHE A 236 6.95 9.08 9.25
CA PHE A 236 8.01 8.48 10.06
C PHE A 236 9.29 8.30 9.25
N ASP A 237 9.61 9.26 8.38
CA ASP A 237 10.86 9.27 7.63
C ASP A 237 12.06 9.21 8.61
N PRO A 238 12.97 8.22 8.49
CA PRO A 238 14.16 8.11 9.33
C PRO A 238 15.12 9.30 9.19
N ALA A 239 15.05 10.07 8.09
CA ALA A 239 15.80 11.32 7.92
C ALA A 239 15.14 12.52 8.64
N GLY A 240 13.89 12.36 9.08
CA GLY A 240 13.13 13.37 9.82
C GLY A 240 13.42 13.38 11.32
N SER A 241 12.67 14.21 12.06
CA SER A 241 12.76 14.27 13.53
C SER A 241 11.72 13.36 14.19
N PRO A 242 12.08 12.61 15.24
CA PRO A 242 11.10 11.92 16.10
C PRO A 242 10.00 12.85 16.62
N LYS A 243 10.33 14.11 16.91
CA LYS A 243 9.38 15.13 17.39
C LYS A 243 8.36 15.53 16.33
N ASP A 244 8.77 15.59 15.07
CA ASP A 244 7.84 15.85 13.96
C ASP A 244 6.88 14.68 13.79
N PHE A 245 7.38 13.45 13.91
CA PHE A 245 6.53 12.27 13.91
C PHE A 245 5.57 12.26 15.11
N ALA A 246 6.03 12.60 16.32
CA ALA A 246 5.17 12.72 17.51
C ALA A 246 4.00 13.69 17.28
N ARG A 247 4.28 14.85 16.67
CA ARG A 247 3.26 15.87 16.35
C ARG A 247 2.22 15.35 15.36
N LYS A 248 2.64 14.59 14.35
CA LYS A 248 1.72 13.96 13.38
C LYS A 248 0.90 12.86 14.06
N LEU A 249 1.55 12.00 14.86
CA LEU A 249 0.90 10.94 15.61
C LEU A 249 -0.15 11.49 16.58
N GLY A 250 0.08 12.66 17.19
CA GLY A 250 -0.91 13.32 18.04
C GLY A 250 -2.18 13.82 17.35
N GLY A 251 -2.19 13.87 16.01
CA GLY A 251 -3.41 14.13 15.23
C GLY A 251 -4.18 12.86 14.86
N VAL A 252 -3.66 11.67 15.18
CA VAL A 252 -4.28 10.39 14.84
C VAL A 252 -5.35 10.04 15.88
N ASP A 253 -6.55 9.73 15.40
CA ASP A 253 -7.65 9.31 16.25
C ASP A 253 -7.52 7.80 16.56
N VAL A 254 -7.01 7.44 17.73
CA VAL A 254 -6.78 6.03 18.11
C VAL A 254 -8.01 5.38 18.77
N PRO A 255 -8.23 4.07 18.60
CA PRO A 255 -9.20 3.31 19.39
C PRO A 255 -8.90 3.40 20.89
N GLU A 256 -9.95 3.30 21.72
CA GLU A 256 -9.87 3.33 23.19
C GLU A 256 -8.75 2.44 23.76
N ARG A 257 -8.65 1.21 23.22
CA ARG A 257 -7.70 0.18 23.65
C ARG A 257 -6.23 0.54 23.40
N LEU A 258 -5.95 1.53 22.54
CA LEU A 258 -4.59 1.95 22.17
C LEU A 258 -4.20 3.30 22.78
N ARG A 259 -5.07 3.94 23.58
CA ARG A 259 -4.81 5.30 24.06
C ARG A 259 -3.54 5.39 24.91
N GLU A 260 -3.35 4.47 25.86
CA GLU A 260 -2.18 4.49 26.74
C GLU A 260 -0.88 4.30 25.96
N ASP A 261 -0.87 3.36 25.01
CA ASP A 261 0.28 3.11 24.12
C ASP A 261 0.56 4.32 23.22
N HIS A 262 -0.49 4.99 22.72
CA HIS A 262 -0.38 6.18 21.90
C HIS A 262 0.19 7.38 22.67
N GLU A 263 -0.28 7.63 23.88
CA GLU A 263 0.25 8.67 24.77
C GLU A 263 1.73 8.40 25.13
N ALA A 264 2.06 7.15 25.44
CA ALA A 264 3.42 6.73 25.74
C ALA A 264 4.37 6.88 24.53
N ALA A 265 3.90 6.52 23.33
CA ALA A 265 4.64 6.68 22.09
C ALA A 265 4.91 8.16 21.79
N MET A 266 3.89 9.01 21.87
CA MET A 266 4.04 10.47 21.68
C MET A 266 5.02 11.08 22.67
N TRP A 267 4.93 10.70 23.96
CA TRP A 267 5.85 11.19 24.98
C TRP A 267 7.30 10.80 24.67
N ARG A 268 7.55 9.53 24.35
CA ARG A 268 8.90 9.03 24.05
C ARG A 268 9.49 9.70 22.80
N LEU A 269 8.70 9.81 21.72
CA LEU A 269 9.11 10.48 20.48
C LEU A 269 9.36 11.97 20.72
N GLY A 270 8.53 12.62 21.55
CA GLY A 270 8.65 14.04 21.89
C GLY A 270 9.90 14.39 22.73
N LEU A 271 10.47 13.43 23.46
CA LEU A 271 11.69 13.61 24.24
C LEU A 271 12.98 13.37 23.45
N ALA A 272 12.92 12.61 22.35
CA ALA A 272 14.10 12.27 21.55
C ALA A 272 14.39 13.33 20.49
N ASP A 273 15.66 13.72 20.34
CA ASP A 273 16.10 14.57 19.24
C ASP A 273 16.42 13.76 17.98
N THR A 274 16.80 12.48 18.14
CA THR A 274 17.13 11.56 17.04
C THR A 274 16.55 10.15 17.28
N TYR A 275 16.32 9.39 16.22
CA TYR A 275 15.75 8.04 16.32
C TYR A 275 16.68 7.06 17.06
N GLU A 276 18.00 7.25 17.03
CA GLU A 276 18.95 6.42 17.80
C GLU A 276 18.76 6.55 19.31
N GLN A 277 18.26 7.69 19.80
CA GLN A 277 17.99 7.90 21.22
C GLN A 277 16.76 7.12 21.71
N LEU A 278 15.91 6.67 20.78
CA LEU A 278 14.74 5.86 21.11
C LEU A 278 15.12 4.42 21.44
N HIS A 279 16.26 3.93 20.97
CA HIS A 279 16.71 2.58 21.27
C HIS A 279 17.48 2.57 22.59
N PRO A 280 17.13 1.70 23.56
CA PRO A 280 17.90 1.60 24.79
C PRO A 280 19.34 1.22 24.42
N LYS A 281 20.30 2.05 24.84
CA LYS A 281 21.72 1.71 24.69
C LYS A 281 21.94 0.36 25.37
N PRO A 282 22.58 -0.63 24.71
CA PRO A 282 22.94 -1.86 25.39
C PRO A 282 23.72 -1.47 26.64
N PRO A 283 23.45 -2.07 27.81
CA PRO A 283 24.14 -1.70 29.03
C PRO A 283 25.63 -1.81 28.74
N THR A 284 26.32 -0.67 28.79
CA THR A 284 27.77 -0.66 28.72
C THR A 284 28.20 -1.58 29.83
N ARG A 285 28.78 -2.74 29.50
CA ARG A 285 29.52 -3.52 30.49
C ARG A 285 30.61 -2.58 30.97
N GLN A 286 30.33 -1.84 32.04
CA GLN A 286 31.38 -1.30 32.86
C GLN A 286 32.18 -2.53 33.23
N ARG A 287 33.35 -2.69 32.58
CA ARG A 287 34.41 -3.49 33.17
C ARG A 287 34.53 -2.89 34.56
N ALA A 288 33.96 -3.57 35.55
CA ALA A 288 34.27 -3.31 36.92
C ALA A 288 35.80 -3.32 36.96
N THR A 289 36.38 -2.15 37.16
CA THR A 289 37.77 -2.02 37.52
C THR A 289 37.89 -2.78 38.83
N ALA A 290 38.23 -4.07 38.72
CA ALA A 290 38.58 -4.89 39.86
C ALA A 290 39.87 -4.31 40.43
N SER A 291 39.69 -3.36 41.33
CA SER A 291 40.74 -2.84 42.17
C SER A 291 40.14 -2.64 43.55
N GLU A 292 39.96 -3.74 44.26
CA GLU A 292 40.13 -3.74 45.71
C GLU A 292 40.73 -5.07 46.13
N PHE A 293 41.91 -4.94 46.71
CA PHE A 293 42.74 -5.99 47.28
C PHE A 293 41.98 -6.75 48.37
N LEU A 294 41.95 -8.09 48.27
CA LEU A 294 41.88 -8.95 49.44
C LEU A 294 43.20 -9.73 49.51
N PRO A 295 44.04 -9.55 50.55
CA PRO A 295 45.25 -10.33 50.68
C PRO A 295 44.90 -11.74 51.16
N GLY A 296 45.36 -12.75 50.40
CA GLY A 296 45.49 -14.11 50.93
C GLY A 296 44.37 -15.09 50.60
N VAL A 297 44.01 -15.26 49.32
CA VAL A 297 43.47 -16.55 48.84
C VAL A 297 44.09 -16.87 47.48
N ASP A 298 45.03 -17.82 47.47
CA ASP A 298 45.62 -18.38 46.26
C ASP A 298 44.60 -19.33 45.60
N VAL A 299 43.78 -18.79 44.69
CA VAL A 299 42.92 -19.62 43.82
C VAL A 299 43.68 -19.84 42.52
N ARG A 300 44.42 -20.95 42.46
CA ARG A 300 45.04 -21.47 41.24
C ARG A 300 43.99 -21.59 40.13
N LEU A 301 44.23 -20.90 39.01
CA LEU A 301 43.52 -21.10 37.75
C LEU A 301 43.70 -22.57 37.30
N VAL A 302 42.64 -23.36 37.35
CA VAL A 302 42.58 -24.61 36.60
C VAL A 302 42.26 -24.25 35.15
N ALA A 303 43.28 -24.35 34.30
CA ALA A 303 43.15 -24.23 32.86
C ALA A 303 42.16 -25.30 32.34
N ARG A 304 41.15 -24.86 31.60
CA ARG A 304 40.27 -25.73 30.81
C ARG A 304 41.10 -26.31 29.67
N PRO A 305 41.16 -27.64 29.48
CA PRO A 305 41.94 -28.24 28.41
C PRO A 305 41.32 -27.93 27.03
N ALA A 306 42.21 -27.71 26.06
CA ALA A 306 41.91 -27.45 24.66
C ALA A 306 41.16 -28.63 24.00
N ALA A 307 40.25 -28.30 23.07
CA ALA A 307 39.57 -29.26 22.22
C ALA A 307 40.59 -30.04 21.34
N PRO A 308 40.39 -31.35 21.11
CA PRO A 308 41.29 -32.13 20.29
C PRO A 308 41.14 -31.79 18.80
N ALA A 309 42.29 -31.72 18.12
CA ALA A 309 42.45 -31.47 16.70
C ALA A 309 41.84 -32.60 15.84
N ALA A 310 41.23 -32.21 14.71
CA ALA A 310 40.79 -33.13 13.67
C ALA A 310 42.00 -33.78 12.96
N PRO A 311 41.93 -35.07 12.59
CA PRO A 311 42.95 -35.70 11.76
C PRO A 311 42.75 -35.38 10.26
N PRO A 312 43.83 -35.43 9.45
CA PRO A 312 43.83 -34.96 8.08
C PRO A 312 43.21 -35.96 7.11
N ALA A 313 42.67 -35.41 6.01
CA ALA A 313 42.28 -36.15 4.83
C ALA A 313 43.46 -36.96 4.27
N THR A 314 43.20 -38.23 3.94
CA THR A 314 44.03 -39.00 3.00
C THR A 314 43.13 -39.67 1.96
N ALA A 315 43.61 -39.61 0.73
CA ALA A 315 42.97 -40.04 -0.49
C ALA A 315 43.06 -41.56 -0.69
N SER A 316 42.05 -42.12 -1.36
CA SER A 316 42.15 -43.11 -2.44
C SER A 316 40.81 -43.18 -3.17
#